data_AF-A0A515HFS3-F1
#
_entry.id   AF-A0A515HFS3-F1
#
_cell.length_a   1.000
_cell.length_b   1.000
_cell.length_c   1.000
_cell.angle_alpha   90.00
_cell.angle_beta   90.00
_cell.angle_gamma   90.00
#
_symmetry.space_group_name_H-M   'P 1'
#
loop_
_entity.id
_entity.type
_entity.pdbx_description
1 polymer ?
#
loop_
_entity_poly.entity_id
_entity_poly.type
_entity_poly.pdbx_seq_one_letter_code
_entity_poly.pdbx_strand_id
1 'polypeptide(L)' 'LLVVYPWTQRFFDSFGNLSSASAIMGNPKVKAHGKKVLTSLGDAIKHLDDLKGTFAQLSELHCDKLHVDPENFK' A
#
# COMPACT_ATOMS: atom_id res chain seq x y z
N LEU A 1 -6.54 -4.58 5.29
CA LEU A 1 -6.71 -3.20 4.79
C LEU A 1 -8.04 -3.02 4.06
N LEU A 2 -8.16 -3.36 2.77
CA LEU A 2 -9.31 -2.97 1.93
C LEU A 2 -10.70 -3.49 2.38
N VAL A 3 -10.74 -4.60 3.13
CA VAL A 3 -11.99 -5.16 3.69
C VAL A 3 -12.34 -4.54 5.05
N VAL A 4 -11.33 -4.39 5.92
CA VAL A 4 -11.50 -3.94 7.32
C VAL A 4 -11.63 -2.41 7.39
N TYR A 5 -10.95 -1.70 6.49
CA TYR A 5 -10.88 -0.24 6.40
C TYR A 5 -11.33 0.20 5.00
N PRO A 6 -12.64 0.12 4.68
CA PRO A 6 -13.14 0.28 3.31
C PRO A 6 -12.88 1.66 2.71
N TRP A 7 -12.72 2.71 3.52
CA TRP A 7 -12.34 4.05 3.04
C TRP A 7 -10.99 4.06 2.30
N THR A 8 -10.10 3.12 2.59
CA THR A 8 -8.80 2.99 1.92
C THR A 8 -8.92 2.59 0.45
N GLN A 9 -10.06 2.04 0.03
CA GLN A 9 -10.31 1.68 -1.37
C GLN A 9 -10.25 2.89 -2.32
N ARG A 10 -10.47 4.12 -1.81
CA ARG A 10 -10.40 5.36 -2.60
C ARG A 10 -9.04 5.58 -3.27
N PHE A 11 -7.96 5.02 -2.70
CA PHE A 11 -6.60 5.12 -3.24
C PHE A 11 -6.31 4.10 -4.35
N PHE A 12 -7.26 3.21 -4.64
CA PHE A 12 -7.10 2.06 -5.54
C PHE A 12 -8.19 2.02 -6.62
N ASP A 13 -8.67 3.18 -7.07
CA ASP A 13 -9.67 3.32 -8.14
C ASP A 13 -9.32 2.53 -9.42
N SER A 14 -8.05 2.53 -9.79
CA SER A 14 -7.50 1.82 -10.95
C SER A 14 -7.48 0.30 -10.80
N PHE A 15 -7.81 -0.24 -9.62
CA PHE A 15 -7.80 -1.68 -9.36
C PHE A 15 -9.09 -2.37 -9.83
N GLY A 16 -10.10 -1.61 -10.26
CA GLY A 16 -11.35 -2.16 -10.77
C GLY A 16 -12.30 -2.55 -9.63
N ASN A 17 -12.94 -3.71 -9.73
CA ASN A 17 -13.96 -4.09 -8.76
C ASN A 17 -13.37 -4.41 -7.38
N LEU A 18 -13.77 -3.63 -6.37
CA LEU A 18 -13.45 -3.79 -4.94
C LEU A 18 -14.70 -3.83 -4.04
N SER A 19 -15.89 -4.03 -4.62
CA SER A 19 -17.18 -3.84 -3.91
C SER A 19 -17.53 -4.89 -2.86
N SER A 20 -16.81 -6.02 -2.83
CA SER A 20 -17.03 -7.09 -1.85
C SER A 20 -15.72 -7.76 -1.44
N ALA A 21 -15.73 -8.45 -0.30
CA ALA A 21 -14.55 -9.18 0.17
C ALA A 21 -14.04 -10.21 -0.85
N SER A 22 -14.95 -10.95 -1.50
CA SER A 22 -14.60 -11.90 -2.56
C SER A 22 -13.98 -11.21 -3.78
N ALA A 23 -14.54 -10.07 -4.20
CA ALA A 23 -13.98 -9.28 -5.30
C ALA A 23 -12.57 -8.79 -4.97
N ILE A 24 -12.35 -8.26 -3.76
CA ILE A 24 -11.03 -7.80 -3.29
C ILE A 24 -10.02 -8.94 -3.24
N MET A 25 -10.39 -10.09 -2.65
CA MET A 25 -9.50 -11.25 -2.52
C MET A 25 -9.16 -11.91 -3.87
N GLY A 26 -10.11 -11.87 -4.82
CA GLY A 26 -9.92 -12.37 -6.17
C GLY A 26 -9.13 -11.42 -7.08
N ASN A 27 -9.00 -10.14 -6.71
CA ASN A 27 -8.48 -9.11 -7.60
C ASN A 27 -6.97 -9.26 -7.87
N PRO A 28 -6.54 -9.45 -9.14
CA PRO A 28 -5.14 -9.65 -9.48
C PRO A 28 -4.26 -8.42 -9.21
N LYS A 29 -4.82 -7.20 -9.33
CA LYS A 29 -4.09 -5.96 -9.04
C LYS A 29 -3.86 -5.79 -7.54
N VAL A 30 -4.84 -6.14 -6.70
CA VAL A 30 -4.66 -6.19 -5.24
C VAL A 30 -3.56 -7.16 -4.85
N LYS A 31 -3.54 -8.37 -5.43
CA LYS A 31 -2.49 -9.37 -5.17
C LYS A 31 -1.11 -8.87 -5.60
N ALA A 32 -1.00 -8.31 -6.80
CA ALA A 32 0.26 -7.77 -7.32
C ALA A 32 0.77 -6.61 -6.46
N HIS A 33 -0.11 -5.72 -6.02
CA HIS A 33 0.26 -4.61 -5.13
C HIS A 33 0.68 -5.12 -3.74
N GLY A 34 -0.04 -6.09 -3.17
CA GLY A 34 0.34 -6.73 -1.91
C GLY A 34 1.75 -7.34 -1.96
N LYS A 35 2.12 -7.97 -3.08
CA LYS A 35 3.50 -8.43 -3.32
C LYS A 35 4.49 -7.27 -3.27
N LYS A 36 4.21 -6.15 -3.95
CA LYS A 36 5.07 -4.95 -3.94
C LYS A 36 5.29 -4.40 -2.52
N VAL A 37 4.22 -4.32 -1.72
CA VAL A 37 4.30 -3.89 -0.32
C VAL A 37 5.19 -4.82 0.49
N LEU A 38 4.98 -6.13 0.41
CA LEU A 38 5.78 -7.12 1.15
C LEU A 38 7.25 -7.13 0.71
N THR A 39 7.54 -6.97 -0.59
CA THR A 39 8.91 -6.83 -1.08
C THR A 39 9.59 -5.60 -0.48
N SER A 40 8.91 -4.44 -0.47
CA SER A 40 9.43 -3.21 0.11
C SER A 40 9.72 -3.35 1.62
N LEU A 41 8.85 -4.05 2.36
CA LEU A 41 9.09 -4.37 3.77
C LEU A 41 10.29 -5.32 3.95
N GLY A 42 10.46 -6.30 3.05
CA GLY A 42 11.63 -7.16 3.03
C GLY A 42 12.93 -6.38 2.82
N ASP A 43 12.91 -5.33 2.00
CA ASP A 43 14.07 -4.47 1.80
C ASP A 43 14.35 -3.60 3.03
N ALA A 44 13.32 -3.11 3.73
CA ALA A 44 13.49 -2.42 5.01
C ALA A 44 14.23 -3.26 6.06
N ILE A 45 13.95 -4.57 6.13
CA ILE A 45 14.63 -5.49 7.04
C ILE A 45 16.13 -5.62 6.73
N LYS A 46 16.53 -5.43 5.47
CA LYS A 46 17.96 -5.45 5.06
C LYS A 46 18.68 -4.14 5.36
N HIS A 47 17.94 -3.06 5.62
CA HIS A 47 18.45 -1.71 5.82
C HIS A 47 17.88 -1.08 7.10
N LEU A 48 17.81 -1.87 8.18
CA LEU A 48 17.23 -1.44 9.46
C LEU A 48 17.95 -0.25 10.10
N ASP A 49 19.23 -0.08 9.79
CA ASP A 49 20.08 1.03 10.20
C ASP A 49 19.78 2.35 9.47
N ASP A 50 19.18 2.28 8.27
CA ASP A 50 18.77 3.47 7.49
C ASP A 50 17.40 3.30 6.80
N LEU A 51 16.35 3.14 7.62
CA LEU A 51 14.98 3.10 7.11
C LEU A 51 14.55 4.41 6.44
N LYS A 52 15.03 5.55 6.95
CA LYS A 52 14.66 6.88 6.46
C LYS A 52 15.20 7.10 5.04
N GLY A 53 16.47 6.77 4.79
CA GLY A 53 17.06 6.82 3.45
C GLY A 53 16.39 5.81 2.52
N THR A 54 16.22 4.56 2.98
CA THR A 54 15.60 3.48 2.19
C THR A 54 14.20 3.83 1.69
N PHE A 55 13.38 4.50 2.52
CA PHE A 55 12.01 4.87 2.18
C PHE A 55 11.80 6.34 1.81
N ALA A 56 12.85 7.15 1.61
CA ALA A 56 12.71 8.56 1.29
C ALA A 56 11.81 8.80 0.06
N GLN A 57 12.09 8.11 -1.06
CA GLN A 57 11.28 8.22 -2.28
C GLN A 57 9.86 7.67 -2.10
N LEU A 58 9.70 6.62 -1.29
CA LEU A 58 8.40 6.04 -1.00
C LEU A 58 7.55 7.01 -0.15
N SER A 59 8.17 7.69 0.81
CA SER A 59 7.56 8.72 1.63
C SER A 59 7.11 9.90 0.79
N GLU A 60 7.96 10.41 -0.11
CA GLU A 60 7.62 11.51 -1.03
C GLU A 60 6.44 11.12 -1.92
N LEU A 61 6.45 9.90 -2.49
CA LEU A 61 5.34 9.40 -3.29
C LEU A 61 4.01 9.39 -2.52
N HIS A 62 4.00 8.83 -1.30
CA HIS A 62 2.78 8.69 -0.52
C HIS A 62 2.28 10.02 0.06
N CYS A 63 3.19 10.92 0.42
CA CYS A 63 2.86 12.24 0.95
C CYS A 63 2.45 13.22 -0.17
N ASP A 64 3.32 13.46 -1.14
CA ASP A 64 3.21 14.62 -2.03
C ASP A 64 2.41 14.33 -3.29
N LYS A 65 2.38 13.08 -3.74
CA LYS A 65 1.65 12.69 -4.95
C LYS A 65 0.31 12.04 -4.62
N LEU A 66 0.32 11.10 -3.67
CA LEU A 66 -0.86 10.33 -3.33
C LEU A 66 -1.66 10.92 -2.17
N HIS A 67 -1.09 11.85 -1.39
CA HIS A 67 -1.74 12.52 -0.26
C HIS A 67 -2.40 11.52 0.71
N VAL A 68 -1.70 10.42 1.01
CA VAL A 68 -2.20 9.38 1.91
C VAL A 68 -2.06 9.87 3.34
N ASP A 69 -3.18 9.93 4.05
CA ASP A 69 -3.19 10.29 5.48
C ASP A 69 -2.31 9.31 6.28
N PRO A 70 -1.38 9.80 7.12
CA PRO A 70 -0.51 8.98 7.96
C PRO A 70 -1.22 7.91 8.79
N GLU A 71 -2.48 8.12 9.18
CA GLU A 71 -3.28 7.12 9.92
C GLU A 71 -3.43 5.81 9.14
N ASN A 72 -3.32 5.81 7.81
CA ASN A 72 -3.40 4.58 7.00
C ASN A 72 -2.13 3.71 7.05
N PHE A 73 -1.04 4.19 7.68
CA PHE A 73 0.20 3.44 7.87
C PHE A 73 0.40 2.89 9.29
N LYS A 74 -0.52 3.18 10.22
CA LYS A 74 -0.52 2.61 11.59
C LYS A 74 -1.07 1.19 11.60
#